data_AF-A0A5B9QIB0-F1
#
_entry.id   AF-A0A5B9QIB0-F1
#
_cell.length_a   1.000
_cell.length_b   1.000
_cell.length_c   1.000
_cell.angle_alpha   90.00
_cell.angle_beta   90.00
_cell.angle_gamma   90.00
#
_symmetry.space_group_name_H-M   'P 1'
#
loop_
_entity.id
_entity.type
_entity.pdbx_description
1 polymer ?
#
loop_
_entity_poly.entity_id
_entity_poly.type
_entity_poly.pdbx_seq_one_letter_code
_entity_poly.pdbx_strand_id
1 'polypeptide(L)'
;MVAKDLVFDLQLAASYPSSKSEQELLVLAQQYADACSRTNERIFECVKLLRVGMRSEAIRLAELEPNILDELSSLNFGERGAWLALAEQLGVPTPDPAFEMAREISDAYDQHEETKGLACQLRLQNIYRRPKEERLQTLEKLLQVDPNNPAWLRNYSLLEDSVG
;
A
#
# COMPACT_ATOMS: atom_id res chain seq x y z
N MET A 1 -7.36 8.14 -15.36
CA MET A 1 -6.48 8.65 -16.44
C MET A 1 -5.94 10.03 -16.04
N VAL A 2 -5.11 10.14 -14.98
CA VAL A 2 -4.77 11.48 -14.44
C VAL A 2 -3.32 11.61 -13.92
N ALA A 3 -2.75 10.62 -13.22
CA ALA A 3 -1.44 10.81 -12.58
C ALA A 3 -0.24 10.87 -13.56
N LYS A 4 -0.23 10.04 -14.61
CA LYS A 4 0.91 9.97 -15.54
C LYS A 4 1.05 11.21 -16.43
N ASP A 5 -0.08 11.73 -16.92
CA ASP A 5 -0.08 12.94 -17.75
C ASP A 5 0.34 14.16 -16.92
N LEU A 6 -0.17 14.25 -15.69
CA LEU A 6 0.26 15.28 -14.73
C LEU A 6 1.78 15.21 -14.47
N VAL A 7 2.32 14.02 -14.17
CA VAL A 7 3.76 13.85 -13.92
C VAL A 7 4.60 14.26 -15.12
N PHE A 8 4.19 13.91 -16.34
CA PHE A 8 4.89 14.34 -17.55
C PHE A 8 4.94 15.87 -17.67
N ASP A 9 3.81 16.55 -17.44
CA ASP A 9 3.75 18.01 -17.45
C ASP A 9 4.62 18.65 -16.35
N LEU A 10 4.66 18.04 -15.16
CA LEU A 10 5.50 18.48 -14.04
C LEU A 10 6.99 18.33 -14.36
N GLN A 11 7.39 17.20 -14.94
CA GLN A 11 8.79 16.95 -15.35
C GLN A 11 9.25 17.94 -16.43
N LEU A 12 8.38 18.19 -17.42
CA LEU A 12 8.66 19.16 -18.48
C LEU A 12 8.80 20.57 -17.90
N ALA A 13 7.88 20.97 -17.01
CA ALA A 13 7.90 22.28 -16.37
C ALA A 13 9.10 22.45 -15.42
N ALA A 14 9.50 21.41 -14.69
CA ALA A 14 10.68 21.43 -13.83
C ALA A 14 11.99 21.52 -14.63
N SER A 15 12.07 20.85 -15.77
CA SER A 15 13.25 20.85 -16.64
C SER A 15 13.35 22.12 -17.50
N TYR A 16 12.21 22.63 -17.93
CA TYR A 16 12.09 23.81 -18.80
C TYR A 16 10.99 24.74 -18.28
N PRO A 17 11.23 25.52 -17.21
CA PRO A 17 10.20 26.40 -16.64
C PRO A 17 9.67 27.43 -17.64
N SER A 18 10.51 27.89 -18.57
CA SER A 18 10.15 28.82 -19.64
C SER A 18 9.21 28.24 -20.71
N SER A 19 8.93 26.92 -20.66
CA SER A 19 8.01 26.26 -21.60
C SER A 19 6.54 26.50 -21.29
N LYS A 20 6.21 26.96 -20.06
CA LYS A 20 4.85 27.24 -19.61
C LYS A 20 4.75 28.65 -19.03
N SER A 21 3.56 29.23 -19.10
CA SER A 21 3.25 30.50 -18.45
C SER A 21 3.14 30.35 -16.93
N GLU A 22 3.30 31.44 -16.19
CA GLU A 22 3.16 31.45 -14.73
C GLU A 22 1.79 30.93 -14.27
N GLN A 23 0.72 31.24 -15.00
CA GLN A 23 -0.62 30.75 -14.71
C GLN A 23 -0.73 29.22 -14.86
N GLU A 24 -0.10 28.66 -15.90
CA GLU A 24 -0.08 27.20 -16.10
C GLU A 24 0.76 26.50 -15.01
N LEU A 25 1.86 27.11 -14.59
CA LEU A 25 2.68 26.59 -13.50
C LEU A 25 1.92 26.59 -12.16
N LEU A 26 1.16 27.66 -11.87
CA LEU A 26 0.28 27.71 -10.69
C LEU A 26 -0.78 26.62 -10.71
N VAL A 27 -1.43 26.39 -11.86
CA VAL A 27 -2.41 25.31 -12.01
C VAL A 27 -1.77 23.95 -11.77
N LEU A 28 -0.59 23.69 -12.34
CA LEU A 28 0.15 22.44 -12.13
C LEU A 28 0.58 22.27 -10.67
N ALA A 29 1.00 23.33 -10.00
CA ALA A 29 1.38 23.30 -8.59
C ALA A 29 0.20 22.94 -7.70
N GLN A 30 -0.97 23.53 -7.96
CA GLN A 30 -2.19 23.18 -7.24
C GLN A 30 -2.60 21.73 -7.50
N GLN A 31 -2.59 21.28 -8.75
CA GLN A 31 -2.93 19.90 -9.10
C GLN A 31 -2.00 18.89 -8.43
N TYR A 32 -0.71 19.21 -8.35
CA TYR A 32 0.26 18.36 -7.66
C TYR A 32 0.06 18.33 -6.15
N ALA A 33 -0.20 19.49 -5.53
CA ALA A 33 -0.48 19.59 -4.10
C ALA A 33 -1.77 18.84 -3.72
N ASP A 34 -2.82 18.94 -4.54
CA ASP A 34 -4.08 18.23 -4.36
C ASP A 34 -3.88 16.72 -4.50
N ALA A 35 -3.08 16.28 -5.49
CA ALA A 35 -2.75 14.87 -5.68
C ALA A 35 -1.99 14.31 -4.46
N CYS A 36 -0.97 15.02 -3.97
CA CYS A 36 -0.23 14.62 -2.78
C CYS A 36 -1.14 14.55 -1.54
N SER A 37 -2.01 15.54 -1.35
CA SER A 37 -2.96 15.58 -0.22
C SER A 37 -3.90 14.37 -0.25
N ARG A 38 -4.54 14.12 -1.39
CA ARG A 38 -5.47 12.99 -1.57
C ARG A 38 -4.79 11.65 -1.36
N THR A 39 -3.59 11.47 -1.91
CA THR A 39 -2.80 10.24 -1.71
C THR A 39 -2.45 10.04 -0.24
N ASN A 40 -2.04 11.11 0.46
CA ASN A 40 -1.72 11.07 1.89
C ASN A 40 -2.93 10.71 2.76
N GLU A 41 -4.10 11.31 2.51
CA GLU A 41 -5.34 10.98 3.23
C GLU A 41 -5.68 9.49 3.12
N ARG A 42 -5.55 8.93 1.92
CA ARG A 42 -5.84 7.52 1.69
C ARG A 42 -4.80 6.60 2.34
N ILE A 43 -3.51 6.96 2.31
CA ILE A 43 -2.45 6.24 3.04
C ILE A 43 -2.77 6.23 4.54
N PHE A 44 -3.19 7.37 5.09
CA PHE A 44 -3.53 7.48 6.51
C PHE A 44 -4.69 6.55 6.90
N GLU A 45 -5.76 6.49 6.09
CA GLU A 45 -6.88 5.58 6.35
C GLU A 45 -6.46 4.11 6.23
N CYS A 46 -5.61 3.75 5.26
CA CYS A 46 -5.04 2.41 5.17
C CYS A 46 -4.25 2.05 6.45
N VAL A 47 -3.35 2.92 6.90
CA VAL A 47 -2.55 2.70 8.11
C VAL A 47 -3.43 2.60 9.35
N LYS A 48 -4.49 3.41 9.46
CA LYS A 48 -5.46 3.31 10.55
C LYS A 48 -6.13 1.95 10.60
N LEU A 49 -6.54 1.40 9.44
CA LEU A 49 -7.09 0.05 9.33
C LEU A 49 -6.08 -1.03 9.71
N LEU A 50 -4.82 -0.90 9.30
CA LEU A 50 -3.74 -1.81 9.70
C LEU A 50 -3.54 -1.83 11.21
N ARG A 51 -3.54 -0.66 11.85
CA ARG A 51 -3.35 -0.53 13.31
C ARG A 51 -4.47 -1.15 14.14
N VAL A 52 -5.68 -1.24 13.59
CA VAL A 52 -6.81 -1.96 14.24
C VAL A 52 -6.92 -3.42 13.80
N GLY A 53 -5.94 -3.95 13.07
CA GLY A 53 -5.88 -5.35 12.63
C GLY A 53 -6.75 -5.68 11.41
N MET A 54 -7.36 -4.69 10.77
CA MET A 54 -8.21 -4.88 9.59
C MET A 54 -7.37 -4.94 8.30
N ARG A 55 -6.41 -5.87 8.25
CA ARG A 55 -5.40 -5.97 7.17
C ARG A 55 -6.02 -6.11 5.77
N SER A 56 -6.99 -7.02 5.60
CA SER A 56 -7.63 -7.23 4.30
C SER A 56 -8.40 -6.01 3.80
N GLU A 57 -9.01 -5.23 4.71
CA GLU A 57 -9.72 -3.99 4.33
C GLU A 57 -8.75 -2.87 3.98
N ALA A 58 -7.63 -2.76 4.70
CA ALA A 58 -6.56 -1.82 4.35
C ALA A 58 -5.99 -2.11 2.96
N ILE A 59 -5.73 -3.37 2.63
CA ILE A 59 -5.25 -3.80 1.31
C ILE A 59 -6.29 -3.49 0.24
N ARG A 60 -7.56 -3.84 0.47
CA ARG A 60 -8.64 -3.53 -0.48
C ARG A 60 -8.74 -2.02 -0.74
N LEU A 61 -8.61 -1.20 0.31
CA LEU A 61 -8.59 0.26 0.18
C LEU A 61 -7.37 0.74 -0.60
N ALA A 62 -6.20 0.13 -0.42
CA ALA A 62 -4.97 0.43 -1.15
C ALA A 62 -5.02 0.00 -2.63
N GLU A 63 -5.78 -1.05 -2.97
CA GLU A 63 -5.94 -1.58 -4.33
C GLU A 63 -6.99 -0.84 -5.17
N LEU A 64 -7.88 -0.05 -4.56
CA LEU A 64 -8.85 0.78 -5.33
C LEU A 64 -8.11 1.60 -6.40
N GLU A 65 -8.68 1.73 -7.60
CA GLU A 65 -7.98 2.46 -8.66
C GLU A 65 -7.91 3.97 -8.39
N PRO A 66 -6.74 4.62 -8.59
CA PRO A 66 -5.44 4.00 -8.89
C PRO A 66 -4.82 3.36 -7.64
N ASN A 67 -4.08 2.25 -7.80
CA ASN A 67 -3.36 1.63 -6.68
C ASN A 67 -2.51 2.70 -5.96
N ILE A 68 -2.63 2.75 -4.64
CA ILE A 68 -2.07 3.86 -3.86
C ILE A 68 -0.53 3.89 -3.88
N LEU A 69 0.12 2.73 -3.96
CA LEU A 69 1.58 2.64 -4.02
C LEU A 69 2.10 3.04 -5.40
N ASP A 70 1.37 2.70 -6.47
CA ASP A 70 1.69 3.15 -7.84
C ASP A 70 1.48 4.67 -8.00
N GLU A 71 0.41 5.20 -7.42
CA GLU A 71 0.14 6.64 -7.39
C GLU A 71 1.25 7.38 -6.64
N LEU A 72 1.61 6.89 -5.44
CA LEU A 72 2.68 7.45 -4.63
C LEU A 72 4.05 7.40 -5.35
N SER A 73 4.36 6.28 -6.01
CA SER A 73 5.59 6.16 -6.81
C SER A 73 5.60 7.15 -7.98
N SER A 74 4.44 7.41 -8.59
CA SER A 74 4.34 8.38 -9.69
C SER A 74 4.57 9.82 -9.21
N LEU A 75 4.11 10.15 -8.00
CA LEU A 75 4.34 11.46 -7.37
C LEU A 75 5.79 11.69 -6.92
N ASN A 76 6.63 10.65 -6.94
CA ASN A 76 8.06 10.68 -6.60
C ASN A 76 8.96 10.61 -7.85
N PHE A 77 8.84 11.59 -8.75
CA PHE A 77 9.64 11.66 -9.96
C PHE A 77 11.01 12.31 -9.73
N GLY A 78 11.98 12.06 -10.62
CA GLY A 78 13.38 12.47 -10.43
C GLY A 78 13.58 13.98 -10.30
N GLU A 79 12.80 14.77 -11.04
CA GLU A 79 12.85 16.23 -11.08
C GLU A 79 12.05 16.90 -9.95
N ARG A 80 11.47 16.11 -9.02
CA ARG A 80 10.60 16.61 -7.94
C ARG A 80 11.25 17.73 -7.13
N GLY A 81 12.54 17.62 -6.81
CA GLY A 81 13.24 18.66 -6.04
C GLY A 81 13.25 20.02 -6.75
N ALA A 82 13.47 20.03 -8.06
CA ALA A 82 13.41 21.25 -8.87
C ALA A 82 11.97 21.79 -8.96
N TRP A 83 10.99 20.89 -9.09
CA TRP A 83 9.58 21.26 -9.08
C TRP A 83 9.15 21.92 -7.75
N LEU A 84 9.55 21.35 -6.61
CA LEU A 84 9.20 21.91 -5.29
C LEU A 84 9.79 23.30 -5.09
N ALA A 85 11.03 23.53 -5.52
CA ALA A 85 11.64 24.86 -5.49
C ALA A 85 10.87 25.87 -6.36
N LEU A 86 10.37 25.44 -7.52
CA LEU A 86 9.54 26.26 -8.39
C LEU A 86 8.16 26.55 -7.76
N ALA A 87 7.51 25.53 -7.20
CA ALA A 87 6.22 25.68 -6.52
C ALA A 87 6.31 26.61 -5.30
N GLU A 88 7.41 26.55 -4.57
CA GLU A 88 7.70 27.46 -3.44
C GLU A 88 7.84 28.92 -3.92
N GLN A 89 8.53 29.15 -5.03
CA GLN A 89 8.63 30.50 -5.65
C GLN A 89 7.27 31.04 -6.09
N LEU A 90 6.36 30.16 -6.53
CA LEU A 90 4.99 30.49 -6.92
C LEU A 90 4.04 30.64 -5.71
N GLY A 91 4.52 30.41 -4.49
CA GLY A 91 3.74 30.53 -3.26
C GLY A 91 2.73 29.40 -3.04
N VAL A 92 2.92 28.24 -3.67
CA VAL A 92 2.05 27.06 -3.52
C VAL A 92 2.75 26.02 -2.65
N PRO A 93 2.40 25.93 -1.34
CA PRO A 93 2.97 24.92 -0.46
C PRO A 93 2.48 23.53 -0.90
N THR A 94 3.42 22.64 -1.19
CA THR A 94 3.10 21.26 -1.56
C THR A 94 3.40 20.34 -0.38
N PRO A 95 2.47 19.49 0.07
CA PRO A 95 2.74 18.53 1.12
C PRO A 95 3.69 17.43 0.64
N ASP A 96 4.53 16.97 1.56
CA ASP A 96 5.36 15.79 1.30
C ASP A 96 4.52 14.51 1.33
N PRO A 97 4.69 13.60 0.37
CA PRO A 97 4.01 12.32 0.40
C PRO A 97 4.45 11.48 1.58
N ALA A 98 3.50 10.72 2.13
CA ALA A 98 3.68 9.90 3.32
C ALA A 98 4.43 8.58 3.02
N PHE A 99 5.66 8.67 2.49
CA PHE A 99 6.46 7.49 2.10
C PHE A 99 6.74 6.54 3.26
N GLU A 100 6.98 7.06 4.47
CA GLU A 100 7.22 6.22 5.65
C GLU A 100 5.98 5.37 5.99
N MET A 101 4.79 5.96 5.95
CA MET A 101 3.53 5.27 6.20
C MET A 101 3.20 4.27 5.09
N ALA A 102 3.57 4.57 3.84
CA ALA A 102 3.41 3.65 2.72
C ALA A 102 4.22 2.36 2.88
N ARG A 103 5.32 2.39 3.66
CA ARG A 103 6.08 1.19 4.01
C ARG A 103 5.25 0.22 4.86
N GLU A 104 4.47 0.73 5.82
CA GLU A 104 3.55 -0.11 6.62
C GLU A 104 2.54 -0.84 5.72
N ILE A 105 2.09 -0.18 4.64
CA ILE A 105 1.18 -0.77 3.66
C ILE A 105 1.89 -1.86 2.83
N SER A 106 3.12 -1.60 2.37
CA SER A 106 3.92 -2.59 1.65
C SER A 106 4.16 -3.85 2.49
N ASP A 107 4.57 -3.68 3.75
CA ASP A 107 4.79 -4.80 4.67
C ASP A 107 3.50 -5.61 4.90
N ALA A 108 2.34 -4.93 4.90
CA ALA A 108 1.04 -5.59 4.99
C ALA A 108 0.67 -6.42 3.75
N TYR A 109 1.08 -5.98 2.54
CA TYR A 109 0.93 -6.78 1.32
C TYR A 109 1.75 -8.06 1.40
N ASP A 110 3.02 -7.97 1.79
CA ASP A 110 3.93 -9.13 1.89
C ASP A 110 3.35 -10.17 2.86
N GLN A 111 2.94 -9.73 4.06
CA GLN A 111 2.31 -10.60 5.07
C GLN A 111 1.00 -11.24 4.57
N HIS A 112 0.21 -10.51 3.78
CA HIS A 112 -1.05 -11.01 3.25
C HIS A 112 -0.83 -12.04 2.13
N GLU A 113 0.17 -11.86 1.28
CA GLU A 113 0.52 -12.83 0.24
C GLU A 113 1.05 -14.13 0.86
N GLU A 114 1.94 -14.04 1.85
CA GLU A 114 2.43 -15.20 2.62
C GLU A 114 1.27 -15.97 3.26
N THR A 115 0.36 -15.25 3.92
CA THR A 115 -0.84 -15.81 4.54
C THR A 115 -1.70 -16.57 3.54
N LYS A 116 -1.95 -15.98 2.36
CA LYS A 116 -2.77 -16.59 1.31
C LYS A 116 -2.13 -17.86 0.77
N GLY A 117 -0.81 -17.86 0.59
CA GLY A 117 -0.03 -19.03 0.18
C GLY A 117 -0.17 -20.18 1.20
N LEU A 118 0.06 -19.88 2.47
CA LEU A 118 -0.06 -20.85 3.57
C LEU A 118 -1.50 -21.38 3.73
N ALA A 119 -2.52 -20.53 3.59
CA ALA A 119 -3.92 -20.95 3.66
C ALA A 119 -4.29 -21.89 2.49
N CYS A 120 -3.78 -21.61 1.30
CA CYS A 120 -3.94 -22.49 0.14
C CYS A 120 -3.24 -23.85 0.39
N GLN A 121 -2.01 -23.83 0.92
CA GLN A 121 -1.28 -25.03 1.29
C GLN A 121 -2.06 -25.86 2.32
N LEU A 122 -2.56 -25.25 3.40
CA LEU A 122 -3.36 -25.95 4.42
C LEU A 122 -4.62 -26.58 3.81
N ARG A 123 -5.30 -25.87 2.91
CA ARG A 123 -6.47 -26.41 2.19
C ARG A 123 -6.10 -27.66 1.39
N LEU A 124 -5.00 -27.61 0.63
CA LEU A 124 -4.51 -28.77 -0.12
C LEU A 124 -4.10 -29.92 0.81
N GLN A 125 -3.39 -29.64 1.90
CA GLN A 125 -3.00 -30.65 2.88
C GLN A 125 -4.22 -31.35 3.50
N ASN A 126 -5.30 -30.61 3.78
CA ASN A 126 -6.56 -31.19 4.26
C ASN A 126 -7.24 -32.06 3.19
N ILE A 127 -7.30 -31.62 1.93
CA ILE A 127 -7.86 -32.39 0.81
C ILE A 127 -7.11 -33.72 0.63
N TYR A 128 -5.78 -33.67 0.63
CA TYR A 128 -4.93 -34.86 0.47
C TYR A 128 -4.71 -35.64 1.78
N ARG A 129 -5.35 -35.24 2.89
CA ARG A 129 -5.22 -35.86 4.21
C ARG A 129 -3.76 -36.07 4.62
N ARG A 130 -2.96 -35.04 4.43
CA ARG A 130 -1.54 -35.04 4.85
C ARG A 130 -1.42 -35.30 6.36
N PRO A 131 -0.27 -35.84 6.81
CA PRO A 131 -0.01 -36.09 8.23
C PRO A 131 -0.38 -34.90 9.11
N LYS A 132 -0.80 -35.20 10.34
CA LYS A 132 -1.24 -34.19 11.32
C LYS A 132 -0.13 -33.15 11.55
N GLU A 133 1.12 -33.61 11.68
CA GLU A 133 2.29 -32.78 11.93
C GLU A 133 2.51 -31.76 10.81
N GLU A 134 2.39 -32.17 9.54
CA GLU A 134 2.53 -31.27 8.38
C GLU A 134 1.45 -30.19 8.36
N ARG A 135 0.24 -30.52 8.80
CA ARG A 135 -0.88 -29.57 8.87
C ARG A 135 -0.74 -28.60 10.05
N LEU A 136 -0.30 -29.10 11.21
CA LEU A 136 -0.01 -28.29 12.38
C LEU A 136 1.12 -27.29 12.08
N GLN A 137 2.21 -27.71 11.43
CA GLN A 137 3.29 -26.80 11.03
C GLN A 137 2.80 -25.66 10.13
N THR A 138 1.92 -25.93 9.16
CA THR A 138 1.34 -24.88 8.32
C THR A 138 0.43 -23.95 9.13
N LEU A 139 -0.35 -24.47 10.07
CA LEU A 139 -1.19 -23.67 10.97
C LEU A 139 -0.37 -22.82 11.94
N GLU A 140 0.74 -23.31 12.46
CA GLU A 140 1.65 -22.53 13.31
C GLU A 140 2.23 -21.35 12.55
N LYS A 141 2.65 -21.55 11.30
CA LYS A 141 3.10 -20.46 10.43
C LYS A 141 2.01 -19.44 10.17
N LEU A 142 0.78 -19.88 9.92
CA LEU A 142 -0.38 -18.98 9.79
C LEU A 142 -0.59 -18.16 11.08
N LEU A 143 -0.57 -18.81 12.24
CA LEU A 143 -0.72 -18.16 13.55
C LEU A 143 0.47 -17.26 13.93
N GLN A 144 1.65 -17.44 13.34
CA GLN A 144 2.75 -16.47 13.49
C GLN A 144 2.47 -15.15 12.75
N VAL A 145 1.78 -15.21 11.61
CA VAL A 145 1.47 -14.03 10.77
C VAL A 145 0.19 -13.30 11.22
N ASP A 146 -0.81 -14.05 11.69
CA ASP A 146 -2.02 -13.51 12.34
C ASP A 146 -2.43 -14.39 13.54
N PRO A 147 -1.85 -14.09 14.73
CA PRO A 147 -2.09 -14.88 15.95
C PRO A 147 -3.53 -14.85 16.45
N ASN A 148 -4.28 -13.80 16.10
CA ASN A 148 -5.63 -13.58 16.63
C ASN A 148 -6.73 -14.12 15.70
N ASN A 149 -6.37 -14.86 14.66
CA ASN A 149 -7.34 -15.42 13.73
C ASN A 149 -8.20 -16.53 14.38
N PRO A 150 -9.50 -16.30 14.64
CA PRO A 150 -10.31 -17.26 15.40
C PRO A 150 -10.54 -18.56 14.62
N ALA A 151 -10.54 -18.50 13.28
CA ALA A 151 -10.73 -19.69 12.45
C ALA A 151 -9.50 -20.61 12.52
N TRP A 152 -8.29 -20.05 12.50
CA TRP A 152 -7.07 -20.85 12.57
C TRP A 152 -6.79 -21.36 13.99
N LEU A 153 -7.03 -20.55 15.02
CA LEU A 153 -6.93 -20.99 16.41
C LEU A 153 -7.84 -22.19 16.69
N ARG A 154 -9.08 -22.14 16.20
CA ARG A 154 -10.02 -23.26 16.30
C ARG A 154 -9.50 -24.51 15.56
N ASN A 155 -8.99 -24.35 14.35
CA ASN A 155 -8.45 -25.48 13.57
C ASN A 155 -7.20 -26.09 14.22
N TYR A 156 -6.36 -25.26 14.83
CA TYR A 156 -5.18 -25.71 15.56
C TYR A 156 -5.56 -26.58 16.75
N SER A 157 -6.45 -26.10 17.64
CA SER A 157 -6.95 -26.88 18.78
C SER A 157 -7.61 -28.18 18.34
N LEU A 158 -8.49 -28.15 17.32
CA LEU A 158 -9.14 -29.36 16.82
C LEU A 158 -8.14 -30.42 16.31
N LEU A 159 -7.06 -29.99 15.67
CA LEU A 159 -6.03 -30.91 15.18
C LEU A 159 -5.14 -31.40 16.31
N GLU A 160 -4.73 -30.53 17.22
CA GLU A 160 -3.93 -30.87 18.39
C GLU A 160 -4.64 -31.92 19.26
N ASP A 161 -5.93 -31.71 19.56
CA ASP A 161 -6.76 -32.57 20.41
C ASP A 161 -7.18 -33.89 19.71
N SER A 162 -7.08 -33.96 18.38
CA SER A 162 -7.35 -35.20 17.66
C SER A 162 -6.25 -36.23 17.99
N VAL A 163 -6.59 -37.26 18.77
CA VAL A 163 -5.73 -38.42 19.01
C VAL A 163 -5.50 -39.10 17.65
N GLY A 164 -4.23 -39.28 17.28
CA GLY A 164 -3.79 -39.81 15.98
C GLY A 164 -4.30 -41.21 15.70
#